data_AF-A0A2E5UQ71-F1
#
_entry.id   AF-A0A2E5UQ71-F1
#
_cell.length_a   1.000
_cell.length_b   1.000
_cell.length_c   1.000
_cell.angle_alpha   90.00
_cell.angle_beta   90.00
_cell.angle_gamma   90.00
#
_symmetry.space_group_name_H-M   'P 1'
#
loop_
_entity.id
_entity.type
_entity.pdbx_description
1 polymer ?
#
loop_
_entity_poly.entity_id
_entity_poly.type
_entity_poly.pdbx_seq_one_letter_code
_entity_poly.pdbx_strand_id
1 'polypeptide(L)'
;MAKWDKDLFIKTIKESCQTRISNIVVDLVKFTEDEADSVSWGRGEGYGTMTFKCKSIDYGLIPLFHLTSNGQIKFPLNLLKQKISKKEIIREYQLKLESNFMMYFDEEVYPTDIFYTIDELFVMQIEVQKFILTIQGLSARLHQ
;
A
#
# COMPACT_ATOMS: atom_id res chain seq x y z
N MET A 1 -4.86 2.09 24.95
CA MET A 1 -4.73 2.38 23.50
C MET A 1 -5.45 1.29 22.74
N ALA A 2 -6.47 1.63 21.96
CA ALA A 2 -7.15 0.66 21.12
C ALA A 2 -6.16 0.04 20.12
N LYS A 3 -6.15 -1.29 20.04
CA LYS A 3 -5.45 -2.03 18.99
C LYS A 3 -6.40 -2.10 17.80
N TRP A 4 -5.95 -1.65 16.65
CA TRP A 4 -6.76 -1.82 15.43
C TRP A 4 -6.73 -3.28 14.99
N ASP A 5 -7.84 -3.72 14.45
CA ASP A 5 -8.00 -4.97 13.74
C ASP A 5 -8.82 -4.73 12.47
N LYS A 6 -8.97 -5.80 11.69
CA LYS A 6 -9.67 -5.78 10.41
C LYS A 6 -11.12 -5.31 10.55
N ASP A 7 -11.83 -5.82 11.55
CA ASP A 7 -13.26 -5.57 11.70
C ASP A 7 -13.51 -4.11 12.07
N LEU A 8 -12.75 -3.58 13.02
CA LEU A 8 -12.81 -2.17 13.39
C LEU A 8 -12.40 -1.28 12.21
N PHE A 9 -11.34 -1.64 11.48
CA PHE A 9 -10.88 -0.86 10.32
C PHE A 9 -11.92 -0.81 9.19
N ILE A 10 -12.51 -1.96 8.83
CA ILE A 10 -13.55 -2.06 7.79
C ILE A 10 -14.83 -1.34 8.23
N LYS A 11 -15.17 -1.41 9.52
CA LYS A 11 -16.30 -0.64 10.05
C LYS A 11 -16.05 0.86 9.90
N THR A 12 -14.90 1.34 10.37
CA THR A 12 -14.57 2.76 10.33
C THR A 12 -14.55 3.29 8.90
N ILE A 13 -13.92 2.60 7.94
CA ILE A 13 -13.87 3.10 6.54
C ILE A 13 -15.27 3.22 5.93
N LYS A 14 -16.18 2.27 6.21
CA LYS A 14 -17.57 2.32 5.73
C LYS A 14 -18.37 3.47 6.34
N GLU A 15 -18.04 3.88 7.56
CA GLU A 15 -18.69 4.99 8.27
C GLU A 15 -18.10 6.35 7.88
N SER A 16 -16.78 6.44 7.62
CA SER A 16 -16.08 7.71 7.42
C SER A 16 -15.88 8.12 5.95
N CYS A 17 -15.93 7.17 5.01
CA CYS A 17 -15.60 7.43 3.61
C CYS A 17 -16.79 7.18 2.68
N GLN A 18 -16.76 7.81 1.51
CA GLN A 18 -17.74 7.57 0.44
C GLN A 18 -17.72 6.10 0.01
N THR A 19 -18.88 5.55 -0.34
CA THR A 19 -19.05 4.12 -0.69
C THR A 19 -18.02 3.61 -1.70
N ARG A 20 -17.68 4.40 -2.74
CA ARG A 20 -16.65 4.01 -3.71
C ARG A 20 -15.28 3.83 -3.07
N ILE A 21 -14.83 4.80 -2.29
CA ILE A 21 -13.54 4.76 -1.58
C ILE A 21 -13.53 3.57 -0.61
N SER A 22 -14.62 3.39 0.14
CA SER A 22 -14.76 2.29 1.09
C SER A 22 -14.69 0.93 0.41
N ASN A 23 -15.30 0.78 -0.78
CA ASN A 23 -15.22 -0.46 -1.55
C ASN A 23 -13.79 -0.75 -2.04
N ILE A 24 -13.09 0.26 -2.57
CA ILE A 24 -11.69 0.12 -3.01
C ILE A 24 -10.80 -0.30 -1.83
N VAL A 25 -10.93 0.37 -0.68
CA VAL A 25 -10.15 0.03 0.51
C VAL A 25 -10.47 -1.37 1.00
N VAL A 26 -11.75 -1.77 1.03
CA VAL A 26 -12.15 -3.12 1.42
C VAL A 26 -11.57 -4.18 0.48
N ASP A 27 -11.53 -3.91 -0.83
CA ASP A 27 -10.93 -4.82 -1.81
C ASP A 27 -9.42 -4.95 -1.60
N LEU A 28 -8.71 -3.84 -1.33
CA LEU A 28 -7.29 -3.87 -1.01
C LEU A 28 -6.99 -4.55 0.34
N VAL A 29 -7.88 -4.44 1.33
CA VAL A 29 -7.77 -5.17 2.60
C VAL A 29 -7.93 -6.67 2.37
N LYS A 30 -8.90 -7.11 1.56
CA LYS A 30 -9.07 -8.53 1.21
C LYS A 30 -7.83 -9.05 0.47
N PHE A 31 -7.39 -8.34 -0.56
CA PHE A 31 -6.15 -8.65 -1.27
C PHE A 31 -4.96 -8.80 -0.32
N THR A 32 -4.84 -7.91 0.67
CA THR A 32 -3.76 -7.97 1.66
C THR A 32 -3.82 -9.22 2.52
N GLU A 33 -5.01 -9.67 2.91
CA GLU A 33 -5.18 -10.88 3.71
C GLU A 33 -4.87 -12.15 2.91
N ASP A 34 -5.15 -12.15 1.62
CA ASP A 34 -4.95 -13.29 0.74
C ASP A 34 -3.46 -13.42 0.31
N GLU A 35 -2.77 -12.30 0.13
CA GLU A 35 -1.48 -12.26 -0.59
C GLU A 35 -0.29 -11.78 0.25
N ALA A 36 -0.50 -11.11 1.39
CA ALA A 36 0.62 -10.65 2.21
C ALA A 36 1.22 -11.79 3.04
N ASP A 37 2.55 -11.86 3.12
CA ASP A 37 3.23 -12.75 4.06
C ASP A 37 2.95 -12.37 5.53
N SER A 38 2.69 -11.08 5.77
CA SER A 38 2.30 -10.58 7.08
C SER A 38 1.49 -9.29 6.96
N VAL A 39 0.39 -9.23 7.70
CA VAL A 39 -0.43 -8.02 7.87
C VAL A 39 -0.17 -7.45 9.25
N SER A 40 0.06 -6.13 9.35
CA SER A 40 0.12 -5.46 10.65
C SER A 40 -0.88 -4.33 10.76
N TRP A 41 -1.56 -4.29 11.90
CA TRP A 41 -2.52 -3.26 12.27
C TRP A 41 -1.90 -2.31 13.30
N GLY A 42 -2.11 -1.02 13.08
CA GLY A 42 -1.61 0.06 13.92
C GLY A 42 -2.21 0.06 15.34
N ARG A 43 -1.68 0.94 16.17
CA ARG A 43 -2.18 1.22 17.52
C ARG A 43 -2.35 2.72 17.66
N GLY A 44 -3.35 3.15 18.43
CA GLY A 44 -3.57 4.56 18.72
C GLY A 44 -5.02 4.99 18.52
N GLU A 45 -5.28 6.23 18.88
CA GLU A 45 -6.57 6.90 18.79
C GLU A 45 -6.57 7.80 17.54
N GLY A 46 -7.70 7.85 16.81
CA GLY A 46 -7.79 8.54 15.52
C GLY A 46 -8.20 7.57 14.41
N TYR A 47 -7.32 7.34 13.44
CA TYR A 47 -7.54 6.40 12.34
C TYR A 47 -6.65 5.16 12.46
N GLY A 48 -7.17 4.04 11.98
CA GLY A 48 -6.43 2.79 11.88
C GLY A 48 -5.44 2.84 10.73
N THR A 49 -4.34 2.09 10.85
CA THR A 49 -3.39 1.85 9.75
C THR A 49 -3.22 0.35 9.56
N MET A 50 -3.40 -0.12 8.33
CA MET A 50 -3.06 -1.46 7.88
C MET A 50 -1.75 -1.38 7.08
N THR A 51 -0.87 -2.36 7.23
CA THR A 51 0.36 -2.45 6.43
C THR A 51 0.46 -3.83 5.80
N PHE A 52 0.57 -3.85 4.47
CA PHE A 52 0.94 -5.05 3.70
C PHE A 52 2.45 -5.26 3.84
N LYS A 53 2.89 -6.45 4.26
CA LYS A 53 4.32 -6.79 4.31
C LYS A 53 4.62 -8.04 3.50
N CYS A 54 5.67 -7.95 2.68
CA CYS A 54 6.26 -9.08 1.98
C CYS A 54 7.54 -9.51 2.70
N LYS A 55 7.73 -10.82 2.85
CA LYS A 55 8.95 -11.43 3.34
C LYS A 55 9.92 -11.56 2.18
N SER A 56 11.06 -10.88 2.26
CA SER A 56 12.16 -11.11 1.35
C SER A 56 13.20 -12.04 1.95
N ILE A 57 13.81 -12.88 1.12
CA ILE A 57 14.95 -13.73 1.52
C ILE A 57 16.11 -12.87 2.01
N ASP A 58 16.41 -11.78 1.27
CA ASP A 58 17.60 -10.95 1.53
C ASP A 58 17.35 -9.84 2.56
N TYR A 59 16.10 -9.37 2.72
CA TYR A 59 15.80 -8.12 3.46
C TYR A 59 14.77 -8.28 4.59
N GLY A 60 14.35 -9.51 4.89
CA GLY A 60 13.34 -9.80 5.91
C GLY A 60 11.96 -9.26 5.54
N LEU A 61 11.12 -8.94 6.53
CA LEU A 61 9.80 -8.36 6.27
C LEU A 61 9.90 -6.89 5.84
N ILE A 62 9.29 -6.56 4.70
CA ILE A 62 9.31 -5.24 4.08
C ILE A 62 7.88 -4.75 3.85
N PRO A 63 7.51 -3.53 4.28
CA PRO A 63 6.21 -2.97 3.96
C PRO A 63 6.15 -2.53 2.49
N LEU A 64 5.10 -2.94 1.76
CA LEU A 64 4.93 -2.57 0.34
C LEU A 64 3.94 -1.41 0.14
N PHE A 65 2.92 -1.33 0.98
CA PHE A 65 2.03 -0.18 1.08
C PHE A 65 1.33 -0.14 2.44
N HIS A 66 0.77 1.02 2.75
CA HIS A 66 -0.07 1.24 3.94
C HIS A 66 -1.45 1.73 3.51
N LEU A 67 -2.49 1.31 4.22
CA LEU A 67 -3.83 1.89 4.12
C LEU A 67 -4.24 2.47 5.45
N THR A 68 -5.04 3.52 5.42
CA THR A 68 -5.63 4.11 6.61
C THR A 68 -7.15 4.03 6.59
N SER A 69 -7.76 3.96 7.77
CA SER A 69 -9.22 3.85 7.90
C SER A 69 -9.96 5.16 7.57
N ASN A 70 -9.24 6.22 7.20
CA ASN A 70 -9.77 7.48 6.66
C ASN A 70 -9.56 7.59 5.13
N GLY A 71 -9.23 6.49 4.45
CA GLY A 71 -9.21 6.43 2.99
C GLY A 71 -7.94 6.97 2.33
N GLN A 72 -6.78 6.79 2.98
CA GLN A 72 -5.48 7.16 2.42
C GLN A 72 -4.61 5.93 2.17
N ILE A 73 -3.68 6.06 1.23
CA ILE A 73 -2.68 5.07 0.88
C ILE A 73 -1.29 5.70 0.87
N LYS A 74 -0.28 4.92 1.26
CA LYS A 74 1.13 5.34 1.15
C LYS A 74 1.97 4.24 0.53
N PHE A 75 2.83 4.64 -0.41
CA PHE A 75 3.88 3.82 -0.99
C PHE A 75 5.21 4.18 -0.33
N PRO A 76 5.82 3.28 0.47
CA PRO A 76 7.08 3.55 1.18
C PRO A 76 8.29 3.43 0.24
N LEU A 77 8.27 4.11 -0.92
CA LEU A 77 9.27 3.97 -1.98
C LEU A 77 10.66 4.39 -1.51
N ASN A 78 10.78 5.47 -0.75
CA ASN A 78 12.07 5.93 -0.25
C ASN A 78 12.64 4.95 0.79
N LEU A 79 11.79 4.38 1.66
CA LEU A 79 12.20 3.29 2.55
C LEU A 79 12.67 2.06 1.75
N LEU A 80 11.95 1.68 0.69
CA LEU A 80 12.31 0.56 -0.17
C LEU A 80 13.64 0.81 -0.88
N LYS A 81 13.86 2.00 -1.43
CA LYS A 81 15.14 2.43 -2.04
C LYS A 81 16.29 2.31 -1.04
N GLN A 82 16.09 2.64 0.23
CA GLN A 82 17.14 2.54 1.26
C GLN A 82 17.40 1.08 1.67
N LYS A 83 16.36 0.27 1.82
CA LYS A 83 16.45 -1.08 2.38
C LYS A 83 16.88 -2.14 1.35
N ILE A 84 16.48 -1.99 0.09
CA ILE A 84 16.72 -2.98 -0.96
C ILE A 84 17.94 -2.57 -1.80
N SER A 85 18.92 -3.47 -1.86
CA SER A 85 20.16 -3.25 -2.64
C SER A 85 19.96 -3.48 -4.14
N LYS A 86 19.06 -4.40 -4.54
CA LYS A 86 18.67 -4.68 -5.94
C LYS A 86 17.79 -3.54 -6.50
N LYS A 87 18.42 -2.45 -6.96
CA LYS A 87 17.74 -1.21 -7.39
C LYS A 87 16.78 -1.41 -8.56
N GLU A 88 17.03 -2.40 -9.41
CA GLU A 88 16.20 -2.78 -10.54
C GLU A 88 14.81 -3.30 -10.11
N ILE A 89 14.68 -3.89 -8.92
CA ILE A 89 13.38 -4.29 -8.36
C ILE A 89 12.56 -3.04 -8.04
N ILE A 90 13.19 -2.08 -7.36
CA ILE A 90 12.53 -0.85 -6.94
C ILE A 90 12.19 0.03 -8.13
N ARG A 91 13.09 0.12 -9.11
CA ARG A 91 12.87 0.91 -10.32
C ARG A 91 11.69 0.37 -11.14
N GLU A 92 11.56 -0.94 -11.26
CA GLU A 92 10.39 -1.52 -11.95
C GLU A 92 9.09 -1.23 -11.19
N TYR A 93 9.10 -1.36 -9.86
CA TYR A 93 7.95 -0.99 -9.03
C TYR A 93 7.56 0.47 -9.19
N GLN A 94 8.55 1.37 -9.12
CA GLN A 94 8.37 2.80 -9.31
C GLN A 94 7.72 3.09 -10.68
N LEU A 95 8.29 2.58 -11.78
CA LEU A 95 7.77 2.81 -13.13
C LEU A 95 6.32 2.31 -13.30
N LYS A 96 5.96 1.19 -12.66
CA LYS A 96 4.59 0.66 -12.67
C LYS A 96 3.61 1.57 -11.92
N LEU A 97 4.00 2.12 -10.76
CA LEU A 97 3.19 3.09 -10.03
C LEU A 97 3.04 4.40 -10.82
N GLU A 98 4.15 4.93 -11.35
CA GLU A 98 4.17 6.15 -12.17
C GLU A 98 3.25 6.00 -13.39
N SER A 99 3.34 4.87 -14.09
CA SER A 99 2.46 4.57 -15.23
C SER A 99 1.00 4.34 -14.82
N ASN A 100 0.72 3.84 -13.62
CA ASN A 100 -0.65 3.59 -13.18
C ASN A 100 -1.37 4.89 -12.82
N PHE A 101 -0.67 5.81 -12.15
CA PHE A 101 -1.26 7.03 -11.60
C PHE A 101 -0.88 8.31 -12.36
N MET A 102 -0.06 8.20 -13.41
CA MET A 102 0.46 9.33 -14.18
C MET A 102 1.20 10.35 -13.29
N MET A 103 1.99 9.83 -12.34
CA MET A 103 2.76 10.60 -11.37
C MET A 103 4.25 10.32 -11.50
N TYR A 104 5.10 11.19 -10.93
CA TYR A 104 6.53 10.99 -10.82
C TYR A 104 6.91 10.69 -9.37
N PHE A 105 7.65 9.61 -9.14
CA PHE A 105 8.10 9.14 -7.82
C PHE A 105 9.64 9.10 -7.71
N ASP A 106 10.31 9.93 -8.51
CA ASP A 106 11.75 10.16 -8.41
C ASP A 106 12.10 10.99 -7.16
N GLU A 107 13.39 11.07 -6.85
CA GLU A 107 13.88 11.71 -5.61
C GLU A 107 13.74 13.23 -5.62
N GLU A 108 13.61 13.87 -6.79
CA GLU A 108 13.43 15.33 -6.89
C GLU A 108 11.98 15.72 -6.62
N VAL A 109 11.03 14.99 -7.21
CA VAL A 109 9.59 15.27 -7.09
C VAL A 109 8.97 14.62 -5.86
N TYR A 110 9.50 13.48 -5.41
CA TYR A 110 8.99 12.69 -4.29
C TYR A 110 10.09 12.40 -3.24
N PRO A 111 10.62 13.43 -2.56
CA PRO A 111 11.73 13.28 -1.63
C PRO A 111 11.36 12.55 -0.33
N THR A 112 10.06 12.46 -0.01
CA THR A 112 9.57 11.79 1.20
C THR A 112 8.30 10.99 0.94
N ASP A 113 8.15 9.87 1.66
CA ASP A 113 6.97 9.00 1.52
C ASP A 113 5.75 9.62 2.23
N ILE A 114 4.77 10.08 1.45
CA ILE A 114 3.54 10.73 1.95
C ILE A 114 2.30 9.88 1.73
N PHE A 115 1.20 10.26 2.39
CA PHE A 115 -0.11 9.65 2.18
C PHE A 115 -0.88 10.41 1.09
N TYR A 116 -1.44 9.65 0.16
CA TYR A 116 -2.38 10.10 -0.87
C TYR A 116 -3.79 9.72 -0.51
N THR A 117 -4.78 10.51 -0.94
CA THR A 117 -6.16 10.04 -0.83
C THR A 117 -6.40 8.94 -1.87
N ILE A 118 -7.15 7.90 -1.50
CA ILE A 118 -7.53 6.84 -2.45
C ILE A 118 -8.32 7.44 -3.63
N ASP A 119 -9.05 8.52 -3.38
CA ASP A 119 -9.85 9.19 -4.39
C ASP A 119 -9.01 9.79 -5.52
N GLU A 120 -7.85 10.38 -5.19
CA GLU A 120 -6.93 10.97 -6.17
C GLU A 120 -6.28 9.91 -7.07
N LEU A 121 -6.06 8.69 -6.57
CA LEU A 121 -5.29 7.66 -7.27
C LEU A 121 -6.16 6.59 -7.94
N PHE A 122 -7.33 6.29 -7.40
CA PHE A 122 -8.17 5.17 -7.84
C PHE A 122 -9.57 5.67 -8.21
N VAL A 123 -9.68 6.20 -9.42
CA VAL A 123 -10.94 6.69 -10.00
C VAL A 123 -11.73 5.54 -10.61
N MET A 124 -11.04 4.59 -11.24
CA MET A 124 -11.56 3.45 -11.97
C MET A 124 -11.01 2.12 -11.42
N GLN A 125 -11.82 1.06 -11.54
CA GLN A 125 -11.43 -0.29 -11.08
C GLN A 125 -10.15 -0.82 -11.76
N ILE A 126 -9.84 -0.37 -12.98
CA ILE A 126 -8.65 -0.79 -13.70
C ILE A 126 -7.35 -0.35 -12.99
N GLU A 127 -7.35 0.81 -12.32
CA GLU A 127 -6.18 1.30 -11.57
C GLU A 127 -5.93 0.44 -10.34
N VAL A 128 -7.02 -0.03 -9.69
CA VAL A 128 -6.96 -0.96 -8.56
C VAL A 128 -6.38 -2.30 -9.01
N GLN A 129 -6.85 -2.84 -10.13
CA GLN A 129 -6.34 -4.10 -10.68
C GLN A 129 -4.86 -4.02 -11.08
N LYS A 130 -4.47 -2.95 -11.77
CA LYS A 130 -3.06 -2.70 -12.13
C LYS A 130 -2.17 -2.56 -10.90
N PHE A 131 -2.67 -1.91 -9.84
CA PHE A 131 -1.94 -1.80 -8.57
C PHE A 131 -1.77 -3.16 -7.89
N ILE A 132 -2.83 -3.97 -7.81
CA ILE A 132 -2.77 -5.35 -7.27
C ILE A 132 -1.70 -6.18 -8.00
N LEU A 133 -1.74 -6.19 -9.34
CA LEU A 133 -0.76 -6.91 -10.16
C LEU A 133 0.67 -6.38 -9.95
N THR A 134 0.81 -5.08 -9.73
CA THR A 134 2.10 -4.45 -9.41
C THR A 134 2.66 -4.94 -8.08
N ILE A 135 1.83 -5.03 -7.04
CA ILE A 135 2.24 -5.54 -5.72
C ILE A 135 2.56 -7.04 -5.77
N GLN A 136 1.77 -7.83 -6.51
CA GLN A 136 2.05 -9.27 -6.70
C GLN A 136 3.38 -9.48 -7.43
N GLY A 137 3.64 -8.74 -8.50
CA GLY A 137 4.90 -8.80 -9.23
C GLY A 137 6.10 -8.40 -8.37
N LEU A 138 5.96 -7.34 -7.55
CA LEU A 138 7.00 -6.94 -6.61
C LEU A 138 7.26 -8.02 -5.57
N SER A 139 6.20 -8.58 -4.96
CA SER A 139 6.33 -9.63 -3.96
C SER A 139 7.04 -10.86 -4.53
N ALA A 140 6.65 -11.31 -5.73
CA ALA A 140 7.29 -12.42 -6.42
C ALA A 140 8.79 -12.18 -6.68
N ARG A 141 9.19 -10.95 -7.02
CA ARG A 141 10.62 -10.59 -7.19
C ARG A 141 11.38 -10.53 -5.85
N LEU A 142 10.71 -10.23 -4.74
CA LEU A 142 11.32 -10.16 -3.41
C LEU A 142 11.45 -11.54 -2.73
N HIS A 143 10.60 -12.50 -3.14
CA HIS A 143 10.66 -13.91 -2.74
C HIS A 143 11.79 -14.69 -3.44
N GLN A 144 12.37 -14.15 -4.53
CA GLN A 144 13.48 -14.75 -5.29
C GLN A 144 14.85 -14.28 -4.78
#